data_AF-F7V2N4-F1
#
_entry.id   AF-F7V2N4-F1
#
_cell.length_a   1.000
_cell.length_b   1.000
_cell.length_c   1.000
_cell.angle_alpha   90.00
_cell.angle_beta   90.00
_cell.angle_gamma   90.00
#
_symmetry.space_group_name_H-M   'P 1'
#
loop_
_entity.id
_entity.type
_entity.pdbx_description
1 polymer ?
#
loop_
_entity_poly.entity_id
_entity_poly.type
_entity_poly.pdbx_seq_one_letter_code
_entity_poly.pdbx_strand_id
1 'polypeptide(L)'
;MQYRDTGRNSKCTPESWNKARKELIDAIVCMGYPEEFGEMIARNLRSEKMMRRMTAYLFSAKPRTAEEIADEMLALMSDRERWIAKKESEQANARYNEFLNGRSEEESK
;
A
#
# COMPACT_ATOMS: atom_id res chain seq x y z
N MET A 1 2.38 22.89 13.88
CA MET A 1 1.23 22.43 13.06
C MET A 1 1.21 20.90 13.12
N GLN A 2 0.47 20.35 14.09
CA GLN A 2 0.45 18.90 14.34
C GLN A 2 -0.52 18.25 13.36
N TYR A 3 0.00 17.48 12.41
CA TYR A 3 -0.82 16.62 11.55
C TYR A 3 -1.38 15.49 12.43
N ARG A 4 -2.67 15.61 12.78
CA ARG A 4 -3.42 14.54 13.43
C ARG A 4 -3.65 13.42 12.41
N ASP A 5 -2.94 12.32 12.61
CA ASP A 5 -3.23 11.03 11.98
C ASP A 5 -4.64 10.60 12.41
N THR A 6 -5.63 10.84 11.53
CA THR A 6 -6.99 10.35 11.73
C THR A 6 -7.04 8.93 11.22
N GLY A 7 -6.77 7.99 12.12
CA GLY A 7 -6.88 6.55 11.92
C GLY A 7 -8.30 6.10 11.54
N ARG A 8 -8.71 6.37 10.30
CA ARG A 8 -9.83 5.66 9.67
C ARG A 8 -9.31 4.32 9.16
N ASN A 9 -9.35 3.33 10.04
CA ASN A 9 -9.38 1.93 9.67
C ASN A 9 -10.73 1.64 8.97
N SER A 10 -10.90 2.15 7.75
CA SER A 10 -12.00 1.77 6.88
C SER A 10 -11.71 0.32 6.46
N LYS A 11 -12.42 -0.63 7.07
CA LYS A 11 -12.36 -2.02 6.63
C LYS A 11 -12.74 -2.04 5.15
N CYS A 12 -11.82 -2.49 4.31
CA CYS A 12 -12.04 -2.64 2.89
C CYS A 12 -13.21 -3.61 2.69
N THR A 13 -14.34 -3.14 2.18
CA THR A 13 -15.50 -3.97 1.84
C THR A 13 -15.35 -4.47 0.40
N PRO A 14 -15.93 -5.63 0.03
CA PRO A 14 -15.92 -6.10 -1.36
C PRO A 14 -16.43 -5.04 -2.35
N GLU A 15 -17.43 -4.26 -1.95
CA GLU A 15 -17.97 -3.15 -2.74
C GLU A 15 -16.95 -2.02 -2.95
N SER A 16 -16.31 -1.55 -1.88
CA SER A 16 -15.29 -0.49 -1.96
C SER A 16 -14.08 -0.92 -2.79
N TRP A 17 -13.70 -2.20 -2.70
CA TRP A 17 -12.62 -2.78 -3.49
C TRP A 17 -13.00 -2.85 -4.98
N ASN A 18 -14.20 -3.37 -5.29
CA ASN A 18 -14.71 -3.44 -6.66
C ASN A 18 -14.81 -2.04 -7.29
N LYS A 19 -15.24 -1.06 -6.51
CA LYS A 19 -15.30 0.34 -6.96
C LYS A 19 -13.90 0.88 -7.29
N ALA A 20 -12.94 0.74 -6.39
CA ALA A 20 -11.57 1.22 -6.63
C ALA A 20 -10.89 0.49 -7.80
N ARG A 21 -11.13 -0.82 -7.95
CA ARG A 21 -10.66 -1.60 -9.08
C ARG A 21 -11.25 -1.08 -10.40
N LYS A 22 -12.56 -0.87 -10.44
CA LYS A 22 -13.23 -0.34 -11.63
C LYS A 22 -12.71 1.05 -12.00
N GLU A 23 -12.59 1.95 -11.02
CA GLU A 23 -12.03 3.30 -11.23
C GLU A 23 -10.61 3.26 -11.81
N LEU A 24 -9.76 2.33 -11.35
CA LEU A 24 -8.43 2.12 -11.89
C LEU A 24 -8.45 1.62 -13.34
N ILE A 25 -9.26 0.60 -13.62
CA ILE A 25 -9.36 0.03 -14.97
C ILE A 25 -9.91 1.06 -15.95
N ASP A 26 -10.99 1.75 -15.57
CA ASP A 26 -11.61 2.80 -16.37
C ASP A 26 -10.59 3.91 -16.71
N ALA A 27 -9.74 4.31 -15.74
CA ALA A 27 -8.69 5.30 -15.98
C ALA A 27 -7.64 4.84 -17.01
N ILE A 28 -7.22 3.58 -16.93
CA ILE A 28 -6.25 2.97 -17.87
C ILE A 28 -6.84 2.85 -19.27
N VAL A 29 -8.10 2.44 -19.38
CA VAL A 29 -8.84 2.38 -20.65
C VAL A 29 -9.03 3.77 -21.25
N CYS A 30 -9.37 4.78 -20.44
CA CYS A 30 -9.48 6.17 -20.90
C CYS A 30 -8.16 6.72 -21.48
N MET A 31 -7.01 6.19 -21.06
CA MET A 31 -5.70 6.54 -21.59
C MET A 31 -5.35 5.80 -22.90
N GLY A 32 -6.19 4.88 -23.36
CA GLY A 32 -6.00 4.11 -24.58
C GLY A 32 -5.32 2.76 -24.39
N TYR A 33 -5.16 2.29 -23.15
CA TYR A 33 -4.59 0.97 -22.87
C TYR A 33 -5.68 -0.11 -22.74
N PRO A 34 -5.35 -1.39 -22.99
CA PRO A 34 -6.31 -2.49 -22.87
C PRO A 34 -6.85 -2.66 -21.44
N GLU A 35 -8.11 -3.08 -21.32
CA GLU A 35 -8.74 -3.40 -20.04
C GLU A 35 -7.95 -4.48 -19.27
N GLU A 36 -7.44 -5.49 -19.99
CA GLU A 36 -6.61 -6.58 -19.46
C GLU A 36 -5.34 -6.07 -18.76
N PHE A 37 -4.77 -4.96 -19.25
CA PHE A 37 -3.63 -4.33 -18.61
C PHE A 37 -4.04 -3.74 -17.26
N GLY A 38 -5.15 -3.01 -17.20
CA GLY A 38 -5.68 -2.48 -15.94
C GLY A 38 -6.04 -3.57 -14.94
N GLU A 39 -6.59 -4.68 -15.41
CA GLU A 39 -6.86 -5.88 -14.61
C GLU A 39 -5.61 -6.47 -13.98
N MET A 40 -4.52 -6.58 -14.75
CA MET A 40 -3.23 -7.04 -14.26
C MET A 40 -2.69 -6.10 -13.17
N ILE A 41 -2.75 -4.78 -13.36
CA ILE A 41 -2.31 -3.80 -12.36
C ILE A 41 -3.14 -3.95 -11.07
N ALA A 42 -4.47 -4.00 -11.18
CA ALA A 42 -5.37 -4.12 -10.03
C ALA A 42 -5.10 -5.40 -9.21
N ARG A 43 -4.86 -6.54 -9.87
CA ARG A 43 -4.53 -7.81 -9.23
C ARG A 43 -3.20 -7.75 -8.46
N ASN A 44 -2.20 -7.02 -8.97
CA ASN A 44 -0.89 -6.88 -8.32
C ASN A 44 -0.89 -5.94 -7.11
N LEU A 45 -1.68 -4.86 -7.14
CA LEU A 45 -1.74 -3.89 -6.04
C LEU A 45 -2.43 -4.44 -4.77
N ARG A 46 -3.21 -5.53 -4.86
CA ARG A 46 -3.76 -6.35 -3.76
C ARG A 46 -4.54 -5.63 -2.64
N SER A 47 -4.74 -4.31 -2.71
CA SER A 47 -5.47 -3.52 -1.72
C SER A 47 -6.14 -2.30 -2.36
N GLU A 48 -7.30 -1.92 -1.84
CA GLU A 48 -8.04 -0.72 -2.28
C GLU A 48 -7.19 0.55 -2.16
N LYS A 49 -6.46 0.71 -1.06
CA LYS A 49 -5.59 1.88 -0.84
C LYS A 49 -4.55 2.03 -1.94
N MET A 50 -3.94 0.93 -2.38
CA MET A 50 -2.95 0.96 -3.46
C MET A 50 -3.60 1.21 -4.82
N MET A 51 -4.76 0.61 -5.09
CA MET A 51 -5.52 0.93 -6.32
C MET A 51 -5.86 2.42 -6.39
N ARG A 52 -6.35 3.01 -5.29
CA ARG A 52 -6.62 4.46 -5.21
C ARG A 52 -5.37 5.32 -5.40
N ARG A 53 -4.22 4.91 -4.86
CA ARG A 53 -2.93 5.60 -5.10
C ARG A 53 -2.56 5.56 -6.57
N MET A 54 -2.67 4.39 -7.20
CA MET A 54 -2.39 4.23 -8.62
C MET A 54 -3.34 5.08 -9.48
N THR A 55 -4.65 5.05 -9.21
CA THR A 55 -5.62 5.92 -9.89
C THR A 55 -5.25 7.40 -9.75
N ALA A 56 -4.86 7.85 -8.56
CA ALA A 56 -4.43 9.23 -8.33
C ALA A 56 -3.14 9.57 -9.11
N TYR A 57 -2.20 8.64 -9.20
CA TYR A 57 -1.00 8.80 -10.03
C TYR A 57 -1.37 8.98 -11.50
N LEU A 58 -2.24 8.13 -12.06
CA LEU A 58 -2.68 8.24 -13.46
C LEU A 58 -3.28 9.62 -13.77
N PHE A 59 -4.12 10.16 -12.89
CA PHE A 59 -4.73 11.48 -13.10
C PHE A 59 -3.74 12.64 -12.98
N SER A 60 -2.72 12.52 -12.12
CA SER A 60 -1.77 13.59 -11.83
C SER A 60 -0.56 13.59 -12.76
N ALA A 61 0.13 12.46 -12.86
CA ALA A 61 1.34 12.30 -13.66
C ALA A 61 1.04 12.18 -15.16
N LYS A 62 -0.12 11.60 -15.52
CA LYS A 62 -0.52 11.32 -16.92
C LYS A 62 0.60 10.62 -17.70
N PRO A 63 1.00 9.41 -17.26
CA PRO A 63 2.02 8.63 -17.96
C PRO A 63 1.64 8.41 -19.42
N ARG A 64 2.65 8.44 -20.30
CA ARG A 64 2.49 8.30 -21.75
C ARG A 64 2.76 6.89 -22.22
N THR A 65 3.42 6.07 -21.40
CA THR A 65 3.80 4.72 -21.77
C THR A 65 3.33 3.69 -20.73
N ALA A 66 3.18 2.44 -21.17
CA ALA A 66 2.80 1.35 -20.29
C ALA A 66 3.92 1.04 -19.28
N GLU A 67 5.17 1.30 -19.64
CA GLU A 67 6.34 1.18 -18.77
C GLU A 67 6.26 2.13 -17.58
N GLU A 68 5.91 3.41 -17.78
CA GLU A 68 5.75 4.37 -16.67
C GLU A 68 4.66 3.92 -15.68
N ILE A 69 3.56 3.36 -16.19
CA ILE A 69 2.47 2.80 -15.36
C ILE A 69 2.96 1.58 -14.58
N ALA A 70 3.71 0.69 -15.23
CA ALA A 70 4.26 -0.51 -14.61
C ALA A 70 5.33 -0.16 -13.55
N ASP A 71 6.19 0.81 -13.83
CA ASP A 71 7.23 1.28 -12.91
C ASP A 71 6.60 1.86 -11.64
N GLU A 72 5.55 2.68 -11.76
CA GLU A 72 4.84 3.18 -10.57
C GLU A 72 4.17 2.04 -9.80
N MET A 73 3.62 1.02 -10.47
CA MET A 73 3.05 -0.15 -9.80
C MET A 73 4.11 -0.86 -8.95
N LEU A 74 5.30 -1.09 -9.53
CA LEU A 74 6.43 -1.71 -8.85
C LEU A 74 6.95 -0.85 -7.69
N ALA A 75 6.96 0.47 -7.84
CA ALA A 75 7.32 1.40 -6.78
C ALA A 75 6.34 1.30 -5.60
N LEU A 76 5.02 1.28 -5.87
CA LEU A 76 3.99 1.10 -4.84
C LEU A 76 4.09 -0.26 -4.13
N MET A 77 4.41 -1.33 -4.87
CA MET A 77 4.64 -2.66 -4.29
C MET A 77 5.87 -2.66 -3.37
N SER A 78 6.97 -2.07 -3.83
CA SER A 78 8.21 -1.97 -3.05
C SER A 78 8.03 -1.15 -1.76
N ASP A 79 7.28 -0.05 -1.82
CA ASP A 79 6.92 0.75 -0.66
C ASP A 79 6.18 -0.08 0.40
N ARG A 80 5.23 -0.92 -0.05
CA ARG A 80 4.47 -1.81 0.84
C ARG A 80 5.39 -2.81 1.52
N GLU A 81 6.28 -3.45 0.76
CA GLU A 81 7.22 -4.43 1.31
C GLU A 81 8.16 -3.81 2.34
N ARG A 82 8.70 -2.63 2.06
CA ARG A 82 9.52 -1.86 3.01
C ARG A 82 8.76 -1.54 4.29
N TRP A 83 7.48 -1.18 4.18
CA TRP A 83 6.64 -0.89 5.35
C TRP A 83 6.39 -2.15 6.20
N ILE A 84 6.12 -3.30 5.56
CA ILE A 84 5.93 -4.59 6.25
C ILE A 84 7.22 -4.99 6.98
N ALA A 85 8.35 -4.99 6.28
CA ALA A 85 9.66 -5.34 6.85
C ALA A 85 10.03 -4.44 8.04
N LYS A 86 9.74 -3.14 7.94
CA LYS A 86 9.93 -2.19 9.05
C LYS A 86 9.06 -2.56 10.26
N LYS A 87 7.79 -2.91 10.04
CA LYS A 87 6.86 -3.30 11.11
C LYS A 87 7.25 -4.61 11.78
N GLU A 88 7.73 -5.58 11.02
CA GLU A 88 8.27 -6.84 11.55
C GLU A 88 9.52 -6.60 12.40
N SER A 89 10.43 -5.73 11.93
CA SER A 89 11.62 -5.33 12.70
C SER A 89 11.25 -4.60 13.99
N GLU A 90 10.29 -3.66 13.95
CA GLU A 90 9.78 -2.96 15.15
C GLU A 90 9.17 -3.95 16.16
N GLN A 91 8.40 -4.95 15.69
CA GLN A 91 7.81 -5.97 16.57
C GLN A 91 8.87 -6.89 17.18
N ALA A 92 9.88 -7.30 16.42
CA ALA A 92 10.99 -8.09 16.92
C ALA A 92 11.79 -7.34 17.99
N ASN A 93 12.07 -6.05 17.75
CA ASN A 93 12.76 -5.18 18.70
C ASN A 93 11.93 -4.95 19.97
N ALA A 94 10.61 -4.76 19.86
CA ALA A 94 9.72 -4.63 21.02
C ALA A 94 9.74 -5.88 21.91
N ARG A 95 9.63 -7.07 21.30
CA ARG A 95 9.72 -8.35 22.03
C ARG A 95 11.08 -8.55 22.69
N TYR A 96 12.16 -8.15 22.01
CA TYR A 96 13.51 -8.23 22.56
C TYR A 96 13.71 -7.28 23.75
N ASN A 97 13.22 -6.04 23.64
CA ASN A 97 13.26 -5.05 24.72
C ASN A 97 12.41 -5.49 25.93
N GLU A 98 11.24 -6.11 25.70
CA GLU A 98 10.43 -6.70 26.78
C GLU A 98 11.17 -7.82 27.52
N PHE A 99 11.85 -8.71 26.81
CA PHE A 99 12.65 -9.77 27.42
C PHE A 99 13.82 -9.23 28.24
N LEU A 100 14.56 -8.25 27.72
CA LEU A 100 15.67 -7.62 28.43
C LEU A 100 15.20 -6.87 29.68
N ASN A 101 14.12 -6.09 29.58
CA ASN A 101 13.58 -5.36 30.72
C ASN A 101 13.00 -6.30 31.78
N GLY A 102 12.29 -7.36 31.39
CA GLY A 102 11.79 -8.37 32.33
C GLY A 102 12.90 -9.13 33.05
N ARG A 103 14.02 -9.40 32.37
CA ARG A 103 15.18 -10.10 32.96
C ARG A 103 16.01 -9.21 33.90
N SER A 104 15.99 -7.89 33.68
CA SER A 104 16.70 -6.91 34.54
C SER A 104 16.03 -6.73 35.90
N GLU A 105 14.72 -7.02 36.02
CA GLU A 105 13.98 -6.94 37.28
C GLU A 105 14.18 -8.17 38.19
N GLU A 106 14.57 -9.32 37.64
CA GLU A 106 14.83 -10.55 38.41
C GLU A 106 16.23 -10.59 39.05
N GLU A 107 17.24 -9.94 38.46
CA GLU A 107 18.62 -9.90 38.97
C GLU A 107 18.84 -8.85 40.08
N SER A 108 17.83 -8.03 40.39
CA SER A 108 17.90 -6.95 41.39
C SER A 108 17.16 -7.25 42.70
N LYS A 109 16.78 -8.52 42.95
CA LYS A 109 16.04 -8.96 44.14
C LYS A 109 16.85 -9.87 45.06
#